data_AF-A0AAU7EW18-F1
#
_entry.id   AF-A0AAU7EW18-F1
#
_cell.length_a   1.000
_cell.length_b   1.000
_cell.length_c   1.000
_cell.angle_alpha   90.00
_cell.angle_beta   90.00
_cell.angle_gamma   90.00
#
_symmetry.space_group_name_H-M   'P 1'
#
loop_
_entity.id
_entity.type
_entity.pdbx_description
1 polymer ?
#
loop_
_entity_poly.entity_id
_entity_poly.type
_entity_poly.pdbx_seq_one_letter_code
_entity_poly.pdbx_strand_id
1 'polypeptide(L)'
;MKWFSIVLLCWGMTSGAFASSSSTAQCPSGNFADFVKVFTSEPETQKAFIASPVKHVHVIADGKIPKVVERSLGSISADELKVLLPENAAKLDLTIETKVPDRVVVRDEAGHFLKIFLFKHSDCWALNRVENWAIDAVMEEITQSEKLTPGELELKKGVIFDRLVNKASPESGIYLYAAALDSYLDGARKGSAQAAFAAAGISLSGQAPRLENSRIVALLIQASEQVPDAGLTLADFYCDEGEYDESHGCINPRESIATLERAARLGSTNALIRLGEVYEAGALVAADLPRAMACYRNIQKTDPKTATALVERLAARGVVSDNSIQCFEAGSF
;
A
#
# COMPACT_ATOMS: atom_id res chain seq x y z
N MET A 1 57.68 91.76 -4.25
CA MET A 1 57.94 90.31 -4.34
C MET A 1 56.77 89.57 -3.70
N LYS A 2 56.10 88.71 -4.49
CA LYS A 2 55.21 87.55 -4.16
C LYS A 2 54.28 87.73 -2.94
N TRP A 3 53.03 88.16 -3.07
CA TRP A 3 51.82 87.57 -3.68
C TRP A 3 51.33 86.26 -3.02
N PHE A 4 50.25 86.39 -2.24
CA PHE A 4 49.41 85.33 -1.67
C PHE A 4 48.57 84.66 -2.76
N SER A 5 48.36 83.34 -2.68
CA SER A 5 47.34 82.65 -3.47
C SER A 5 46.69 81.54 -2.65
N ILE A 6 45.38 81.71 -2.48
CA ILE A 6 44.39 80.76 -1.96
C ILE A 6 44.05 79.79 -3.09
N VAL A 7 43.95 78.49 -2.83
CA VAL A 7 43.39 77.51 -3.77
C VAL A 7 42.33 76.66 -3.07
N LEU A 8 41.20 76.54 -3.78
CA LEU A 8 39.91 76.00 -3.40
C LEU A 8 39.86 74.48 -3.15
N LEU A 9 38.86 74.09 -2.34
CA LEU A 9 38.30 72.74 -2.24
C LEU A 9 37.74 72.22 -3.57
N CYS A 10 38.00 70.94 -3.86
CA CYS A 10 37.11 70.10 -4.68
C CYS A 10 36.69 68.88 -3.84
N TRP A 11 35.38 68.76 -3.59
CA TRP A 11 34.75 67.53 -3.09
C TRP A 11 34.65 66.54 -4.24
N GLY A 12 35.33 65.40 -4.13
CA GLY A 12 35.12 64.25 -4.99
C GLY A 12 33.90 63.47 -4.51
N MET A 13 32.81 63.52 -5.27
CA MET A 13 31.70 62.58 -5.13
C MET A 13 32.14 61.24 -5.74
N THR A 14 32.42 60.25 -4.89
CA THR A 14 32.56 58.86 -5.35
C THR A 14 31.18 58.20 -5.37
N SER A 15 30.57 58.22 -6.55
CA SER A 15 29.43 57.38 -6.90
C SER A 15 29.90 55.93 -7.04
N GLY A 16 29.99 55.21 -5.93
CA GLY A 16 30.34 53.79 -5.89
C GLY A 16 29.09 52.92 -5.82
N ALA A 17 28.76 52.30 -6.95
CA ALA A 17 27.74 51.27 -7.21
C ALA A 17 27.06 50.62 -5.98
N PHE A 18 25.73 50.76 -5.92
CA PHE A 18 24.88 49.73 -5.32
C PHE A 18 25.05 48.45 -6.13
N ALA A 19 25.87 47.52 -5.64
CA ALA A 19 25.79 46.13 -6.07
C ALA A 19 24.48 45.57 -5.51
N SER A 20 23.43 45.56 -6.33
CA SER A 20 22.24 44.76 -6.08
C SER A 20 22.64 43.29 -6.13
N SER A 21 22.95 42.72 -4.96
CA SER A 21 23.19 41.29 -4.79
C SER A 21 21.86 40.54 -4.99
N SER A 22 21.51 40.23 -6.24
CA SER A 22 20.66 39.08 -6.50
C SER A 22 21.50 37.84 -6.22
N SER A 23 21.56 37.41 -4.96
CA SER A 23 22.20 36.15 -4.61
C SER A 23 21.34 35.02 -5.18
N THR A 24 21.62 34.59 -6.41
CA THR A 24 21.19 33.28 -6.86
C THR A 24 21.79 32.27 -5.89
N ALA A 25 20.97 31.60 -5.09
CA ALA A 25 21.45 30.60 -4.15
C ALA A 25 22.29 29.57 -4.91
N GLN A 26 23.51 29.32 -4.42
CA GLN A 26 24.43 28.38 -5.06
C GLN A 26 23.88 26.95 -4.95
N CYS A 27 23.93 26.18 -6.04
CA CYS A 27 23.46 24.79 -6.05
C CYS A 27 24.20 23.96 -4.97
N PRO A 28 23.48 23.33 -4.01
CA PRO A 28 24.10 22.58 -2.93
C PRO A 28 24.88 21.36 -3.42
N SER A 29 24.35 20.65 -4.42
CA SER A 29 25.00 19.50 -5.06
C SER A 29 24.30 19.14 -6.37
N GLY A 30 25.05 18.60 -7.33
CA GLY A 30 24.50 17.94 -8.52
C GLY A 30 24.10 16.48 -8.27
N ASN A 31 24.59 15.85 -7.21
CA ASN A 31 24.13 14.53 -6.79
C ASN A 31 22.80 14.65 -6.03
N PHE A 32 21.77 13.90 -6.43
CA PHE A 32 20.44 13.99 -5.84
C PHE A 32 20.42 13.73 -4.34
N ALA A 33 21.08 12.65 -3.88
CA ALA A 33 21.06 12.27 -2.47
C ALA A 33 21.76 13.32 -1.59
N ASP A 34 22.88 13.88 -2.06
CA ASP A 34 23.59 14.93 -1.33
C ASP A 34 22.83 16.26 -1.35
N PHE A 35 22.18 16.60 -2.47
CA PHE A 35 21.29 17.76 -2.55
C PHE A 35 20.13 17.63 -1.54
N VAL A 36 19.47 16.47 -1.50
CA VAL A 36 18.34 16.20 -0.60
C VAL A 36 18.74 16.32 0.87
N LYS A 37 19.93 15.86 1.27
CA LYS A 37 20.41 16.02 2.66
C LYS A 37 20.41 17.49 3.11
N VAL A 38 20.85 18.39 2.23
CA VAL A 38 20.86 19.84 2.51
C VAL A 38 19.43 20.39 2.45
N PHE A 39 18.67 20.06 1.40
CA PHE A 39 17.28 20.54 1.23
C PHE A 39 16.36 20.13 2.38
N THR A 40 16.53 18.93 2.93
CA THR A 40 15.74 18.41 4.06
C THR A 40 16.17 18.97 5.40
N SER A 41 17.31 19.66 5.49
CA SER A 41 17.83 20.20 6.76
C SER A 41 17.76 21.72 6.87
N GLU A 42 17.61 22.43 5.76
CA GLU A 42 17.77 23.89 5.71
C GLU A 42 16.56 24.60 5.07
N PRO A 43 15.74 25.33 5.86
CA PRO A 43 14.57 26.05 5.34
C PRO A 43 14.88 27.10 4.26
N GLU A 44 16.06 27.73 4.30
CA GLU A 44 16.46 28.69 3.27
C GLU A 44 16.77 28.00 1.94
N THR A 45 17.39 26.81 1.99
CA THR A 45 17.59 25.94 0.82
C THR A 45 16.25 25.47 0.27
N GLN A 46 15.29 25.11 1.13
CA GLN A 46 13.93 24.79 0.69
C GLN A 46 13.31 25.93 -0.12
N LYS A 47 13.33 27.16 0.38
CA LYS A 47 12.76 28.34 -0.31
C LYS A 47 13.46 28.62 -1.65
N ALA A 48 14.78 28.46 -1.71
CA ALA A 48 15.57 28.80 -2.89
C ALA A 48 15.43 27.78 -4.03
N PHE A 49 15.19 26.50 -3.72
CA PHE A 49 15.19 25.41 -4.69
C PHE A 49 13.80 24.78 -4.88
N ILE A 50 12.79 25.62 -5.05
CA ILE A 50 11.43 25.23 -5.48
C ILE A 50 11.19 25.80 -6.88
N ALA A 51 10.69 24.96 -7.78
CA ALA A 51 10.30 25.40 -9.12
C ALA A 51 9.09 26.34 -9.04
N SER A 52 9.05 27.36 -9.89
CA SER A 52 7.85 28.17 -10.10
C SER A 52 7.42 28.05 -11.56
N PRO A 53 6.20 27.54 -11.85
CA PRO A 53 5.24 26.97 -10.90
C PRO A 53 5.69 25.60 -10.35
N VAL A 54 5.21 25.27 -9.15
CA VAL A 54 5.28 23.95 -8.52
C VAL A 54 3.93 23.26 -8.64
N LYS A 55 3.92 21.97 -8.96
CA LYS A 55 2.68 21.18 -8.97
C LYS A 55 2.32 20.73 -7.56
N HIS A 56 1.08 20.87 -7.17
CA HIS A 56 0.58 20.39 -5.89
C HIS A 56 -0.61 19.46 -6.10
N VAL A 57 -0.45 18.20 -5.70
CA VAL A 57 -1.50 17.19 -5.68
C VAL A 57 -1.94 17.01 -4.24
N HIS A 58 -3.24 17.01 -4.00
CA HIS A 58 -3.80 16.67 -2.69
C HIS A 58 -5.13 15.94 -2.81
N VAL A 59 -5.47 15.17 -1.78
CA VAL A 59 -6.77 14.52 -1.66
C VAL A 59 -7.73 15.45 -0.93
N ILE A 60 -8.93 15.59 -1.49
CA ILE A 60 -10.06 16.26 -0.84
C ILE A 60 -11.21 15.27 -0.63
N ALA A 61 -12.10 15.60 0.28
CA ALA A 61 -13.36 14.88 0.48
C ALA A 61 -14.46 15.44 -0.43
N ASP A 62 -15.13 14.55 -1.17
CA ASP A 62 -16.42 14.80 -1.83
C ASP A 62 -17.45 13.90 -1.13
N GLY A 63 -17.92 14.37 0.02
CA GLY A 63 -18.48 13.49 1.05
C GLY A 63 -17.48 12.38 1.42
N LYS A 64 -17.92 11.12 1.44
CA LYS A 64 -17.06 9.97 1.76
C LYS A 64 -16.14 9.52 0.62
N ILE A 65 -16.19 10.18 -0.54
CA ILE A 65 -15.43 9.78 -1.72
C ILE A 65 -14.15 10.61 -1.79
N PRO A 66 -12.96 9.97 -1.82
CA PRO A 66 -11.71 10.68 -2.02
C PRO A 66 -11.60 11.20 -3.45
N LYS A 67 -11.26 12.48 -3.60
CA LYS A 67 -11.02 13.12 -4.91
C LYS A 67 -9.64 13.74 -4.95
N VAL A 68 -8.88 13.43 -6.00
CA VAL A 68 -7.53 13.98 -6.21
C VAL A 68 -7.61 15.28 -6.99
N VAL A 69 -6.96 16.32 -6.48
CA VAL A 69 -6.88 17.65 -7.09
C VAL A 69 -5.44 18.02 -7.35
N GLU A 70 -5.10 18.30 -8.62
CA GLU A 70 -3.80 18.87 -9.02
C GLU A 70 -3.94 20.38 -9.26
N ARG A 71 -3.00 21.17 -8.74
CA ARG A 71 -2.90 22.62 -8.96
C ARG A 71 -1.48 23.01 -9.33
N SER A 72 -1.33 24.05 -10.15
CA SER A 72 -0.04 24.73 -10.38
C SER A 72 0.02 25.97 -9.48
N LEU A 73 0.97 26.01 -8.57
CA LEU A 73 1.13 27.08 -7.60
C LEU A 73 2.39 27.89 -7.89
N GLY A 74 2.35 29.20 -7.68
CA GLY A 74 3.53 30.07 -7.80
C GLY A 74 4.57 29.82 -6.70
N SER A 75 4.12 29.34 -5.55
CA SER A 75 4.93 28.95 -4.39
C SER A 75 4.21 27.84 -3.61
N ILE A 76 4.94 27.10 -2.76
CA ILE A 76 4.37 26.15 -1.81
C ILE A 76 4.46 26.72 -0.39
N SER A 77 3.48 26.39 0.46
CA SER A 77 3.50 26.80 1.87
C SER A 77 4.68 26.16 2.60
N ALA A 78 5.31 26.90 3.51
CA ALA A 78 6.34 26.33 4.39
C ALA A 78 5.80 25.16 5.23
N ASP A 79 4.51 25.17 5.58
CA ASP A 79 3.89 24.08 6.34
C ASP A 79 3.88 22.75 5.59
N GLU A 80 3.80 22.78 4.25
CA GLU A 80 3.90 21.55 3.44
C GLU A 80 5.28 20.91 3.53
N LEU A 81 6.33 21.73 3.74
CA LEU A 81 7.73 21.30 3.72
C LEU A 81 8.28 20.96 5.11
N LYS A 82 7.61 21.38 6.20
CA LYS A 82 8.09 21.15 7.58
C LYS A 82 8.33 19.69 7.90
N VAL A 83 7.60 18.77 7.27
CA VAL A 83 7.75 17.31 7.46
C VAL A 83 9.02 16.75 6.87
N LEU A 84 9.72 17.50 6.02
CA LEU A 84 11.04 17.13 5.50
C LEU A 84 12.16 17.39 6.51
N LEU A 85 11.92 18.21 7.55
CA LEU A 85 12.89 18.46 8.60
C LEU A 85 12.95 17.25 9.54
N PRO A 86 14.13 16.62 9.75
CA PRO A 86 14.26 15.41 10.57
C PRO A 86 13.68 15.55 11.97
N GLU A 87 13.85 16.70 12.63
CA GLU A 87 13.32 16.93 13.98
C GLU A 87 11.79 16.99 14.03
N ASN A 88 11.13 17.38 12.94
CA ASN A 88 9.68 17.43 12.87
C ASN A 88 9.11 16.07 12.48
N ALA A 89 9.75 15.38 11.52
CA ALA A 89 9.38 14.03 11.15
C ALA A 89 9.47 13.09 12.37
N ALA A 90 10.56 13.16 13.15
CA ALA A 90 10.74 12.35 14.34
C ALA A 90 9.67 12.61 15.42
N LYS A 91 9.21 13.87 15.59
CA LYS A 91 8.14 14.20 16.54
C LYS A 91 6.77 13.65 16.12
N LEU A 92 6.60 13.35 14.85
CA LEU A 92 5.36 12.86 14.26
C LEU A 92 5.45 11.37 13.91
N ASP A 93 6.51 10.68 14.36
CA ASP A 93 6.79 9.28 14.04
C ASP A 93 6.80 9.00 12.52
N LEU A 94 7.31 9.97 11.74
CA LEU A 94 7.43 9.89 10.29
C LEU A 94 8.85 9.44 9.89
N THR A 95 8.89 8.61 8.86
CA THR A 95 10.13 8.21 8.17
C THR A 95 10.33 9.08 6.94
N ILE A 96 11.57 9.53 6.71
CA ILE A 96 11.97 10.27 5.51
C ILE A 96 12.89 9.36 4.70
N GLU A 97 12.46 8.98 3.51
CA GLU A 97 13.20 8.10 2.63
C GLU A 97 13.60 8.84 1.35
N THR A 98 14.90 8.94 1.09
CA THR A 98 15.42 9.41 -0.19
C THR A 98 15.36 8.27 -1.21
N LYS A 99 14.59 8.46 -2.28
CA LYS A 99 14.38 7.46 -3.32
C LYS A 99 14.96 7.99 -4.63
N VAL A 100 16.08 7.40 -5.02
CA VAL A 100 16.70 7.69 -6.32
C VAL A 100 15.78 7.22 -7.46
N PRO A 101 15.70 7.96 -8.57
CA PRO A 101 16.58 9.08 -8.93
C PRO A 101 16.14 10.47 -8.45
N ASP A 102 14.90 10.66 -7.97
CA ASP A 102 14.29 12.00 -8.05
C ASP A 102 13.27 12.36 -6.95
N ARG A 103 13.08 11.54 -5.91
CA ARG A 103 12.03 11.83 -4.91
C ARG A 103 12.43 11.59 -3.46
N VAL A 104 11.71 12.28 -2.59
CA VAL A 104 11.72 12.05 -1.15
C VAL A 104 10.31 11.63 -0.74
N VAL A 105 10.20 10.53 -0.02
CA VAL A 105 8.93 10.00 0.48
C VAL A 105 8.92 10.19 1.99
N VAL A 106 7.85 10.76 2.50
CA VAL A 106 7.62 10.94 3.93
C VAL A 106 6.34 10.19 4.30
N ARG A 107 6.46 9.22 5.21
CA ARG A 107 5.34 8.33 5.57
C ARG A 107 5.44 7.88 7.03
N ASP A 108 4.31 7.48 7.61
CA ASP A 108 4.30 6.73 8.87
C ASP A 108 4.29 5.22 8.62
N GLU A 109 4.36 4.44 9.71
CA GLU A 109 4.26 2.97 9.70
C GLU A 109 2.82 2.44 9.77
N ALA A 110 1.84 3.30 10.08
CA ALA A 110 0.43 2.91 10.24
C ALA A 110 -0.40 3.09 8.96
N GLY A 111 0.20 3.69 7.93
CA GLY A 111 -0.45 4.06 6.68
C GLY A 111 -1.38 5.27 6.82
N HIS A 112 -1.18 6.21 7.76
CA HIS A 112 -2.09 7.36 7.93
C HIS A 112 -1.57 8.61 7.20
N PHE A 113 -0.27 8.69 6.99
CA PHE A 113 0.42 9.81 6.38
C PHE A 113 1.28 9.36 5.21
N LEU A 114 1.12 10.02 4.06
CA LEU A 114 2.00 9.86 2.90
C LEU A 114 2.14 11.20 2.16
N LYS A 115 3.38 11.68 2.06
CA LYS A 115 3.75 12.77 1.14
C LYS A 115 4.91 12.35 0.26
N ILE A 116 4.86 12.76 -1.00
CA ILE A 116 5.90 12.50 -2.00
C ILE A 116 6.34 13.83 -2.59
N PHE A 117 7.64 14.10 -2.50
CA PHE A 117 8.29 15.31 -2.98
C PHE A 117 9.14 14.93 -4.19
N LEU A 118 8.76 15.38 -5.38
CA LEU A 118 9.49 15.07 -6.61
C LEU A 118 10.32 16.27 -7.03
N PHE A 119 11.51 15.97 -7.51
CA PHE A 119 12.50 16.95 -7.92
C PHE A 119 12.78 16.78 -9.40
N LYS A 120 13.10 17.90 -10.07
CA LYS A 120 13.67 17.88 -11.41
C LYS A 120 15.08 18.44 -11.37
N HIS A 121 15.93 17.91 -12.23
CA HIS A 121 17.26 18.44 -12.44
C HIS A 121 17.31 19.26 -13.73
N SER A 122 17.82 20.49 -13.65
CA SER A 122 18.30 21.26 -14.80
C SER A 122 19.74 21.71 -14.56
N ASP A 123 19.96 22.98 -14.21
CA ASP A 123 21.26 23.50 -13.75
C ASP A 123 21.52 23.16 -12.28
N CYS A 124 20.45 22.90 -11.53
CA CYS A 124 20.45 22.35 -10.18
C CYS A 124 19.15 21.53 -9.96
N TRP A 125 19.08 20.78 -8.87
CA TRP A 125 17.84 20.16 -8.40
C TRP A 125 16.87 21.23 -7.88
N ALA A 126 15.59 21.06 -8.20
CA ALA A 126 14.51 21.87 -7.63
C ALA A 126 13.26 21.03 -7.41
N LEU A 127 12.57 21.27 -6.29
CA LEU A 127 11.28 20.66 -5.98
C LEU A 127 10.27 21.10 -7.04
N ASN A 128 9.74 20.16 -7.83
CA ASN A 128 8.84 20.46 -8.94
C ASN A 128 7.39 20.06 -8.67
N ARG A 129 7.18 19.13 -7.73
CA ARG A 129 5.87 18.57 -7.40
C ARG A 129 5.85 18.12 -5.95
N VAL A 130 4.76 18.45 -5.27
CA VAL A 130 4.41 17.94 -3.95
C VAL A 130 3.10 17.16 -4.08
N GLU A 131 3.12 15.91 -3.64
CA GLU A 131 1.93 15.08 -3.56
C GLU A 131 1.61 14.83 -2.09
N ASN A 132 0.45 15.32 -1.65
CA ASN A 132 -0.07 15.10 -0.31
C ASN A 132 -1.23 14.10 -0.37
N TRP A 133 -0.95 12.85 -0.03
CA TRP A 133 -1.91 11.76 -0.09
C TRP A 133 -2.66 11.54 1.23
N ALA A 134 -2.56 12.46 2.19
CA ALA A 134 -3.29 12.39 3.45
C ALA A 134 -4.82 12.34 3.20
N ILE A 135 -5.50 11.48 3.96
CA ILE A 135 -6.94 11.19 3.77
C ILE A 135 -7.80 11.64 4.97
N ASP A 136 -7.27 12.46 5.87
CA ASP A 136 -7.93 12.87 7.12
C ASP A 136 -9.34 13.43 6.88
N ALA A 137 -9.48 14.33 5.90
CA ALA A 137 -10.77 14.93 5.56
C ALA A 137 -11.81 13.89 5.09
N VAL A 138 -11.37 12.86 4.35
CA VAL A 138 -12.25 11.78 3.89
C VAL A 138 -12.64 10.87 5.05
N MET A 139 -11.69 10.60 5.96
CA MET A 139 -11.93 9.77 7.13
C MET A 139 -12.83 10.47 8.15
N GLU A 140 -12.77 11.79 8.27
CA GLU A 140 -13.69 12.58 9.09
C GLU A 140 -15.14 12.41 8.60
N GLU A 141 -15.40 12.58 7.30
CA GLU A 141 -16.72 12.36 6.69
C GLU A 141 -17.26 10.93 6.92
N ILE A 142 -16.38 9.93 6.82
CA ILE A 142 -16.74 8.51 7.08
C ILE A 142 -17.09 8.31 8.54
N THR A 143 -16.25 8.77 9.47
CA THR A 143 -16.43 8.51 10.91
C THR A 143 -17.58 9.30 11.54
N GLN A 144 -17.96 10.44 10.95
CA GLN A 144 -19.17 11.17 11.35
C GLN A 144 -20.47 10.40 11.03
N SER A 145 -20.44 9.53 10.02
CA SER A 145 -21.65 8.91 9.45
C SER A 145 -21.71 7.39 9.63
N GLU A 146 -20.62 6.75 10.05
CA GLU A 146 -20.50 5.31 10.25
C GLU A 146 -19.88 5.00 11.60
N LYS A 147 -20.48 4.07 12.33
CA LYS A 147 -19.90 3.54 13.57
C LYS A 147 -19.04 2.32 13.22
N LEU A 148 -17.74 2.52 13.18
CA LEU A 148 -16.75 1.50 12.83
C LEU A 148 -15.98 1.07 14.07
N THR A 149 -15.66 -0.23 14.15
CA THR A 149 -14.65 -0.71 15.09
C THR A 149 -13.26 -0.16 14.68
N PRO A 150 -12.28 -0.12 15.61
CA PRO A 150 -10.93 0.32 15.27
C PRO A 150 -10.32 -0.44 14.09
N GLY A 151 -10.54 -1.76 13.98
CA GLY A 151 -10.03 -2.56 12.87
C GLY A 151 -10.70 -2.25 11.53
N GLU A 152 -12.02 -2.05 11.52
CA GLU A 152 -12.76 -1.67 10.30
C GLU A 152 -12.38 -0.28 9.80
N LEU A 153 -12.05 0.64 10.72
CA LEU A 153 -11.58 1.98 10.37
C LEU A 153 -10.29 1.91 9.55
N GLU A 154 -9.31 1.13 10.01
CA GLU A 154 -8.03 0.98 9.30
C GLU A 154 -8.17 0.18 8.00
N LEU A 155 -9.06 -0.84 7.98
CA LEU A 155 -9.42 -1.51 6.73
C LEU A 155 -9.91 -0.51 5.67
N LYS A 156 -10.78 0.42 6.06
CA LYS A 156 -11.27 1.45 5.12
C LYS A 156 -10.16 2.37 4.63
N LYS A 157 -9.22 2.77 5.50
CA LYS A 157 -8.05 3.55 5.07
C LYS A 157 -7.25 2.80 4.00
N GLY A 158 -6.95 1.53 4.24
CA GLY A 158 -6.23 0.71 3.27
C GLY A 158 -6.95 0.59 1.93
N VAL A 159 -8.27 0.40 1.94
CA VAL A 159 -9.10 0.36 0.72
C VAL A 159 -9.08 1.71 -0.02
N ILE A 160 -9.04 2.83 0.70
CA ILE A 160 -8.93 4.15 0.09
C ILE A 160 -7.57 4.32 -0.60
N PHE A 161 -6.47 3.97 0.07
CA PHE A 161 -5.13 4.05 -0.53
C PHE A 161 -5.00 3.17 -1.77
N ASP A 162 -5.49 1.93 -1.72
CA ASP A 162 -5.50 1.01 -2.86
C ASP A 162 -6.26 1.62 -4.06
N ARG A 163 -7.42 2.25 -3.83
CA ARG A 163 -8.17 2.94 -4.89
C ARG A 163 -7.44 4.17 -5.43
N LEU A 164 -6.74 4.91 -4.58
CA LEU A 164 -6.00 6.11 -4.96
C LEU A 164 -4.81 5.80 -5.90
N VAL A 165 -4.32 4.56 -5.92
CA VAL A 165 -3.28 4.13 -6.88
C VAL A 165 -3.68 4.44 -8.32
N ASN A 166 -4.96 4.22 -8.68
CA ASN A 166 -5.47 4.51 -10.02
C ASN A 166 -5.55 6.01 -10.36
N LYS A 167 -5.23 6.89 -9.42
CA LYS A 167 -5.18 8.34 -9.57
C LYS A 167 -3.76 8.90 -9.49
N ALA A 168 -2.77 8.07 -9.17
CA ALA A 168 -1.36 8.43 -9.08
C ALA A 168 -0.62 8.04 -10.38
N SER A 169 0.62 8.53 -10.53
CA SER A 169 1.54 7.94 -11.52
C SER A 169 1.95 6.53 -11.06
N PRO A 170 2.41 5.64 -11.97
CA PRO A 170 2.90 4.32 -11.59
C PRO A 170 4.00 4.36 -10.53
N GLU A 171 4.91 5.33 -10.61
CA GLU A 171 6.04 5.46 -9.70
C GLU A 171 5.64 6.00 -8.31
N SER A 172 4.56 6.78 -8.22
CA SER A 172 3.99 7.20 -6.93
C SER A 172 3.02 6.14 -6.37
N GLY A 173 2.35 5.39 -7.24
CA GLY A 173 1.36 4.37 -6.89
C GLY A 173 1.92 3.26 -5.98
N ILE A 174 3.19 2.89 -6.13
CA ILE A 174 3.83 1.90 -5.26
C ILE A 174 3.83 2.30 -3.77
N TYR A 175 3.90 3.60 -3.47
CA TYR A 175 3.87 4.09 -2.08
C TYR A 175 2.45 4.14 -1.52
N LEU A 176 1.45 4.28 -2.39
CA LEU A 176 0.04 4.13 -2.00
C LEU A 176 -0.28 2.66 -1.71
N TYR A 177 0.25 1.70 -2.47
CA TYR A 177 0.16 0.28 -2.12
C TYR A 177 0.86 -0.03 -0.79
N ALA A 178 2.01 0.58 -0.51
CA ALA A 178 2.67 0.44 0.79
C ALA A 178 1.82 1.02 1.94
N ALA A 179 1.23 2.21 1.77
CA ALA A 179 0.31 2.79 2.75
C ALA A 179 -0.97 1.95 2.94
N ALA A 180 -1.46 1.32 1.88
CA ALA A 180 -2.57 0.38 1.96
C ALA A 180 -2.21 -0.85 2.80
N LEU A 181 -1.05 -1.46 2.54
CA LEU A 181 -0.54 -2.59 3.32
C LEU A 181 -0.39 -2.22 4.80
N ASP A 182 0.21 -1.08 5.11
CA ASP A 182 0.40 -0.63 6.49
C ASP A 182 -0.93 -0.39 7.22
N SER A 183 -1.91 0.22 6.53
CA SER A 183 -3.27 0.36 7.05
C SER A 183 -3.93 -1.00 7.33
N TYR A 184 -3.79 -1.97 6.43
CA TYR A 184 -4.33 -3.31 6.62
C TYR A 184 -3.66 -4.05 7.78
N LEU A 185 -2.34 -3.90 7.94
CA LEU A 185 -1.59 -4.45 9.06
C LEU A 185 -2.03 -3.84 10.39
N ASP A 186 -2.28 -2.52 10.42
CA ASP A 186 -2.83 -1.86 11.60
C ASP A 186 -4.25 -2.35 11.92
N GLY A 187 -5.10 -2.50 10.90
CA GLY A 187 -6.44 -3.07 11.05
C GLY A 187 -6.44 -4.51 11.57
N ALA A 188 -5.50 -5.33 11.11
CA ALA A 188 -5.30 -6.69 11.59
C ALA A 188 -4.90 -6.71 13.07
N ARG A 189 -3.94 -5.86 13.49
CA ARG A 189 -3.57 -5.71 14.91
C ARG A 189 -4.74 -5.26 15.78
N LYS A 190 -5.65 -4.47 15.21
CA LYS A 190 -6.91 -4.01 15.84
C LYS A 190 -8.06 -5.01 15.72
N GLY A 191 -7.79 -6.24 15.27
CA GLY A 191 -8.72 -7.36 15.30
C GLY A 191 -9.59 -7.55 14.04
N SER A 192 -9.37 -6.79 12.97
CA SER A 192 -10.12 -7.00 11.73
C SER A 192 -9.58 -8.19 10.93
N ALA A 193 -10.36 -9.27 10.86
CA ALA A 193 -10.05 -10.44 10.03
C ALA A 193 -9.99 -10.09 8.53
N GLN A 194 -10.85 -9.18 8.05
CA GLN A 194 -10.80 -8.70 6.68
C GLN A 194 -9.54 -7.88 6.39
N ALA A 195 -9.08 -7.05 7.34
CA ALA A 195 -7.81 -6.33 7.19
C ALA A 195 -6.63 -7.30 7.15
N ALA A 196 -6.63 -8.34 7.99
CA ALA A 196 -5.61 -9.39 7.95
C ALA A 196 -5.57 -10.11 6.59
N PHE A 197 -6.75 -10.44 6.05
CA PHE A 197 -6.85 -11.04 4.71
C PHE A 197 -6.34 -10.10 3.61
N ALA A 198 -6.74 -8.83 3.65
CA ALA A 198 -6.31 -7.81 2.69
C ALA A 198 -4.79 -7.57 2.74
N ALA A 199 -4.19 -7.54 3.94
CA ALA A 199 -2.75 -7.42 4.12
C ALA A 199 -1.99 -8.60 3.50
N ALA A 200 -2.44 -9.83 3.73
CA ALA A 200 -1.86 -11.00 3.11
C ALA A 200 -2.02 -10.96 1.57
N GLY A 201 -3.21 -10.62 1.08
CA GLY A 201 -3.52 -10.58 -0.35
C GLY A 201 -2.69 -9.57 -1.13
N ILE A 202 -2.61 -8.31 -0.68
CA ILE A 202 -1.83 -7.26 -1.36
C ILE A 202 -0.32 -7.53 -1.31
N SER A 203 0.12 -8.24 -0.27
CA SER A 203 1.52 -8.66 -0.13
C SER A 203 1.87 -9.82 -1.07
N LEU A 204 0.97 -10.80 -1.20
CA LEU A 204 1.11 -11.92 -2.12
C LEU A 204 0.99 -11.52 -3.59
N SER A 205 0.22 -10.47 -3.92
CA SER A 205 0.06 -9.99 -5.30
C SER A 205 1.31 -9.31 -5.86
N GLY A 206 2.27 -8.93 -5.00
CA GLY A 206 3.45 -8.17 -5.37
C GLY A 206 3.20 -6.68 -5.65
N GLN A 207 1.97 -6.18 -5.42
CA GLN A 207 1.63 -4.75 -5.56
C GLN A 207 2.23 -3.92 -4.42
N ALA A 208 2.24 -4.47 -3.21
CA ALA A 208 2.90 -3.89 -2.03
C ALA A 208 4.13 -4.74 -1.66
N PRO A 209 5.01 -4.27 -0.74
CA PRO A 209 6.11 -5.07 -0.24
C PRO A 209 5.66 -6.47 0.22
N ARG A 210 6.36 -7.49 -0.26
CA ARG A 210 6.12 -8.86 0.18
C ARG A 210 6.58 -9.01 1.63
N LEU A 211 5.69 -9.51 2.48
CA LEU A 211 5.96 -9.82 3.88
C LEU A 211 6.64 -11.19 3.97
N GLU A 212 7.38 -11.40 5.06
CA GLU A 212 7.94 -12.71 5.40
C GLU A 212 6.83 -13.78 5.50
N ASN A 213 7.14 -15.01 5.07
CA ASN A 213 6.16 -16.10 5.04
C ASN A 213 5.52 -16.35 6.41
N SER A 214 6.28 -16.21 7.50
CA SER A 214 5.77 -16.33 8.88
C SER A 214 4.73 -15.27 9.24
N ARG A 215 4.82 -14.07 8.67
CA ARG A 215 3.85 -13.00 8.87
C ARG A 215 2.61 -13.19 8.00
N ILE A 216 2.78 -13.66 6.76
CA ILE A 216 1.67 -13.98 5.85
C ILE A 216 0.81 -15.10 6.45
N VAL A 217 1.42 -16.21 6.89
CA VAL A 217 0.67 -17.33 7.49
C VAL A 217 -0.06 -16.90 8.76
N ALA A 218 0.54 -16.05 9.61
CA ALA A 218 -0.11 -15.54 10.82
C ALA A 218 -1.35 -14.69 10.50
N LEU A 219 -1.26 -13.80 9.50
CA LEU A 219 -2.39 -13.00 9.02
C LEU A 219 -3.50 -13.88 8.44
N LEU A 220 -3.14 -14.89 7.64
CA LEU A 220 -4.09 -15.81 7.04
C LEU A 220 -4.76 -16.72 8.08
N ILE A 221 -4.03 -17.17 9.11
CA ILE A 221 -4.61 -17.89 10.26
C ILE A 221 -5.65 -17.01 10.94
N GLN A 222 -5.28 -15.78 11.32
CA GLN A 222 -6.20 -14.82 11.94
C GLN A 222 -7.44 -14.58 11.07
N ALA A 223 -7.24 -14.35 9.77
CA ALA A 223 -8.33 -14.09 8.84
C ALA A 223 -9.27 -15.30 8.68
N SER A 224 -8.71 -16.51 8.61
CA SER A 224 -9.47 -17.75 8.37
C SER A 224 -10.48 -18.11 9.46
N GLU A 225 -10.39 -17.49 10.64
CA GLU A 225 -11.36 -17.66 11.72
C GLU A 225 -12.73 -17.08 11.36
N GLN A 226 -12.77 -16.04 10.51
CA GLN A 226 -14.00 -15.28 10.21
C GLN A 226 -14.23 -15.04 8.71
N VAL A 227 -13.18 -15.17 7.88
CA VAL A 227 -13.24 -14.97 6.43
C VAL A 227 -13.03 -16.34 5.77
N PRO A 228 -14.11 -17.01 5.29
CA PRO A 228 -14.01 -18.38 4.76
C PRO A 228 -12.98 -18.52 3.64
N ASP A 229 -12.93 -17.57 2.71
CA ASP A 229 -12.00 -17.59 1.59
C ASP A 229 -10.54 -17.30 2.00
N ALA A 230 -10.29 -16.70 3.16
CA ALA A 230 -8.93 -16.63 3.71
C ALA A 230 -8.40 -18.02 4.08
N GLY A 231 -9.29 -18.96 4.45
CA GLY A 231 -8.91 -20.35 4.68
C GLY A 231 -8.51 -21.08 3.39
N LEU A 232 -9.12 -20.74 2.25
CA LEU A 232 -8.64 -21.25 0.96
C LEU A 232 -7.23 -20.74 0.66
N THR A 233 -7.00 -19.43 0.77
CA THR A 233 -5.67 -18.84 0.55
C THR A 233 -4.64 -19.40 1.54
N LEU A 234 -5.00 -19.63 2.80
CA LEU A 234 -4.13 -20.27 3.78
C LEU A 234 -3.77 -21.71 3.37
N ALA A 235 -4.75 -22.47 2.88
CA ALA A 235 -4.52 -23.83 2.42
C ALA A 235 -3.58 -23.90 1.20
N ASP A 236 -3.73 -22.98 0.26
CA ASP A 236 -2.81 -22.85 -0.87
C ASP A 236 -1.42 -22.44 -0.40
N PHE A 237 -1.35 -21.45 0.50
CA PHE A 237 -0.09 -20.99 1.08
C PHE A 237 0.67 -22.07 1.84
N TYR A 238 -0.02 -23.01 2.50
CA TYR A 238 0.62 -24.18 3.12
C TYR A 238 1.31 -25.10 2.11
N CYS A 239 0.89 -25.08 0.85
CA CYS A 239 1.47 -25.88 -0.22
C CYS A 239 2.58 -25.18 -0.97
N ASP A 240 2.43 -23.88 -1.25
CA ASP A 240 3.28 -23.16 -2.19
C ASP A 240 4.04 -21.98 -1.59
N GLU A 241 3.68 -21.53 -0.37
CA GLU A 241 4.20 -20.31 0.25
C GLU A 241 4.14 -19.06 -0.66
N GLY A 242 3.20 -19.02 -1.61
CA GLY A 242 3.05 -17.97 -2.62
C GLY A 242 4.00 -18.10 -3.82
N GLU A 243 4.70 -19.22 -3.95
CA GLU A 243 5.52 -19.59 -5.12
C GLU A 243 4.74 -20.56 -6.00
N TYR A 244 4.06 -20.04 -7.03
CA TYR A 244 3.16 -20.81 -7.92
C TYR A 244 3.87 -21.76 -8.90
N ASP A 245 5.01 -22.33 -8.53
CA ASP A 245 5.70 -23.31 -9.34
C ASP A 245 5.09 -24.70 -9.16
N GLU A 246 4.48 -25.24 -10.22
CA GLU A 246 3.86 -26.56 -10.24
C GLU A 246 4.89 -27.71 -10.16
N SER A 247 6.20 -27.40 -10.16
CA SER A 247 7.26 -28.41 -10.15
C SER A 247 7.45 -29.10 -8.80
N HIS A 248 6.98 -28.50 -7.70
CA HIS A 248 7.09 -29.06 -6.35
C HIS A 248 5.75 -29.49 -5.76
N GLY A 249 5.76 -30.66 -5.10
CA GLY A 249 4.60 -31.12 -4.33
C GLY A 249 4.30 -30.18 -3.15
N CYS A 250 3.07 -30.22 -2.66
CA CYS A 250 2.63 -29.42 -1.53
C CYS A 250 3.54 -29.62 -0.30
N ILE A 251 4.01 -28.52 0.28
CA ILE A 251 4.92 -28.52 1.44
C ILE A 251 4.22 -29.10 2.68
N ASN A 252 2.99 -28.64 2.99
CA ASN A 252 2.23 -29.05 4.17
C ASN A 252 0.81 -29.54 3.80
N PRO A 253 0.67 -30.75 3.20
CA PRO A 253 -0.60 -31.22 2.65
C PRO A 253 -1.66 -31.51 3.73
N ARG A 254 -1.26 -31.90 4.94
CA ARG A 254 -2.18 -32.17 6.04
C ARG A 254 -2.82 -30.88 6.55
N GLU A 255 -2.01 -29.85 6.76
CA GLU A 255 -2.42 -28.52 7.18
C GLU A 255 -3.30 -27.86 6.12
N SER A 256 -2.93 -28.02 4.84
CA SER A 256 -3.73 -27.56 3.70
C SER A 256 -5.15 -28.15 3.72
N ILE A 257 -5.27 -29.48 3.77
CA ILE A 257 -6.58 -30.17 3.80
C ILE A 257 -7.39 -29.78 5.04
N ALA A 258 -6.79 -29.83 6.23
CA ALA A 258 -7.48 -29.47 7.47
C ALA A 258 -8.03 -28.03 7.42
N THR A 259 -7.29 -27.12 6.78
CA THR A 259 -7.70 -25.74 6.58
C THR A 259 -8.82 -25.62 5.55
N LEU A 260 -8.76 -26.35 4.44
CA LEU A 260 -9.85 -26.40 3.46
C LEU A 260 -11.16 -26.91 4.09
N GLU A 261 -11.08 -27.95 4.93
CA GLU A 261 -12.25 -28.46 5.64
C GLU A 261 -12.84 -27.41 6.60
N ARG A 262 -11.97 -26.65 7.30
CA ARG A 262 -12.42 -25.55 8.17
C ARG A 262 -13.09 -24.44 7.35
N ALA A 263 -12.48 -24.03 6.25
CA ALA A 263 -13.01 -23.01 5.35
C ALA A 263 -14.37 -23.44 4.76
N ALA A 264 -14.49 -24.70 4.35
CA ALA A 264 -15.73 -25.28 3.85
C ALA A 264 -16.83 -25.32 4.94
N ARG A 265 -16.49 -25.65 6.20
CA ARG A 265 -17.42 -25.58 7.34
C ARG A 265 -17.89 -24.15 7.63
N LEU A 266 -17.05 -23.15 7.39
CA LEU A 266 -17.42 -21.72 7.49
C LEU A 266 -18.18 -21.21 6.26
N GLY A 267 -18.42 -22.05 5.26
CA GLY A 267 -19.24 -21.73 4.09
C GLY A 267 -18.47 -21.29 2.85
N SER A 268 -17.16 -21.50 2.76
CA SER A 268 -16.42 -21.26 1.51
C SER A 268 -16.78 -22.32 0.46
N THR A 269 -17.54 -21.92 -0.55
CA THR A 269 -17.82 -22.75 -1.73
C THR A 269 -16.52 -23.09 -2.47
N ASN A 270 -15.56 -22.15 -2.55
CA ASN A 270 -14.30 -22.39 -3.23
C ASN A 270 -13.44 -23.44 -2.50
N ALA A 271 -13.45 -23.46 -1.16
CA ALA A 271 -12.80 -24.53 -0.40
C ALA A 271 -13.45 -25.91 -0.63
N LEU A 272 -14.78 -25.98 -0.77
CA LEU A 272 -15.48 -27.21 -1.15
C LEU A 272 -15.09 -27.71 -2.55
N ILE A 273 -14.96 -26.79 -3.51
CA ILE A 273 -14.49 -27.12 -4.86
C ILE A 273 -13.08 -27.69 -4.77
N ARG A 274 -12.18 -27.00 -4.08
CA ARG A 274 -10.79 -27.42 -3.94
C ARG A 274 -10.63 -28.77 -3.22
N LEU A 275 -11.43 -29.05 -2.19
CA LEU A 275 -11.48 -30.39 -1.58
C LEU A 275 -11.91 -31.46 -2.59
N GLY A 276 -12.95 -31.19 -3.37
CA GLY A 276 -13.40 -32.10 -4.42
C GLY A 276 -12.30 -32.37 -5.46
N GLU A 277 -11.59 -31.34 -5.89
CA GLU A 277 -10.45 -31.46 -6.82
C GLU A 277 -9.30 -32.27 -6.22
N VAL A 278 -8.97 -32.04 -4.95
CA VAL A 278 -7.95 -32.78 -4.22
C VAL A 278 -8.29 -34.28 -4.17
N TYR A 279 -9.54 -34.63 -3.84
CA TYR A 279 -10.00 -36.02 -3.84
C TYR A 279 -10.13 -36.60 -5.26
N GLU A 280 -10.44 -35.79 -6.27
CA GLU A 280 -10.56 -36.26 -7.66
C GLU A 280 -9.19 -36.58 -8.28
N ALA A 281 -8.21 -35.70 -8.07
CA ALA A 281 -6.87 -35.81 -8.63
C ALA A 281 -5.94 -36.70 -7.80
N GLY A 282 -6.18 -36.80 -6.49
CA GLY A 282 -5.28 -37.46 -5.57
C GLY A 282 -3.98 -36.66 -5.30
N ALA A 283 -4.04 -35.34 -5.41
CA ALA A 283 -2.86 -34.46 -5.40
C ALA A 283 -2.24 -34.26 -4.01
N LEU A 284 -3.08 -34.19 -2.96
CA LEU A 284 -2.64 -34.01 -1.56
C LEU A 284 -2.86 -35.25 -0.69
N VAL A 285 -3.81 -36.10 -1.09
CA VAL A 285 -4.18 -37.38 -0.46
C VAL A 285 -4.52 -38.38 -1.56
N ALA A 286 -4.67 -39.66 -1.23
CA ALA A 286 -5.13 -40.65 -2.21
C ALA A 286 -6.47 -40.25 -2.84
N ALA A 287 -6.62 -40.49 -4.15
CA ALA A 287 -7.84 -40.16 -4.86
C ALA A 287 -9.05 -40.94 -4.28
N ASP A 288 -10.16 -40.23 -4.10
CA ASP A 288 -11.43 -40.72 -3.56
C ASP A 288 -12.57 -40.06 -4.34
N LEU A 289 -12.87 -40.62 -5.53
CA LEU A 289 -13.91 -40.07 -6.42
C LEU A 289 -15.30 -40.00 -5.75
N PRO A 290 -15.74 -41.00 -4.95
CA PRO A 290 -16.99 -40.87 -4.20
C PRO A 290 -17.00 -39.69 -3.23
N ARG A 291 -15.89 -39.42 -2.52
CA ARG A 291 -15.77 -38.25 -1.64
C ARG A 291 -15.71 -36.93 -2.41
N ALA A 292 -15.05 -36.89 -3.57
CA ALA A 292 -15.10 -35.75 -4.48
C ALA A 292 -16.54 -35.43 -4.92
N MET A 293 -17.31 -36.46 -5.29
CA MET A 293 -18.74 -36.32 -5.61
C MET A 293 -19.54 -35.77 -4.42
N ALA A 294 -19.26 -36.23 -3.19
CA ALA A 294 -19.92 -35.71 -1.99
C ALA A 294 -19.62 -34.21 -1.78
N CYS A 295 -18.38 -33.75 -2.03
CA CYS A 295 -18.02 -32.34 -1.99
C CYS A 295 -18.82 -31.52 -3.02
N TYR A 296 -18.85 -31.95 -4.28
CA TYR A 296 -19.57 -31.22 -5.34
C TYR A 296 -21.09 -31.21 -5.12
N ARG A 297 -21.66 -32.28 -4.56
CA ARG A 297 -23.08 -32.31 -4.17
C ARG A 297 -23.41 -31.37 -3.01
N ASN A 298 -22.48 -31.15 -2.08
CA ASN A 298 -22.67 -30.13 -1.05
C ASN A 298 -22.77 -28.73 -1.64
N ILE A 299 -21.98 -28.42 -2.67
CA ILE A 299 -22.10 -27.14 -3.40
C ILE A 299 -23.46 -27.03 -4.08
N GLN A 300 -23.96 -28.12 -4.69
CA GLN A 300 -25.23 -28.09 -5.42
C GLN A 300 -26.44 -27.66 -4.56
N LYS A 301 -26.35 -27.80 -3.23
CA LYS A 301 -27.40 -27.34 -2.30
C LYS A 301 -27.48 -25.81 -2.21
N THR A 302 -26.38 -25.10 -2.41
CA THR A 302 -26.27 -23.65 -2.23
C THR A 302 -25.99 -22.91 -3.54
N ASP A 303 -25.22 -23.53 -4.45
CA ASP A 303 -24.89 -23.03 -5.78
C ASP A 303 -24.98 -24.15 -6.84
N PRO A 304 -26.20 -24.46 -7.32
CA PRO A 304 -26.41 -25.48 -8.34
C PRO A 304 -25.68 -25.19 -9.65
N LYS A 305 -25.53 -23.91 -10.02
CA LYS A 305 -24.91 -23.53 -11.29
C LYS A 305 -23.46 -23.94 -11.34
N THR A 306 -22.71 -23.65 -10.28
CA THR A 306 -21.29 -24.03 -10.17
C THR A 306 -21.12 -25.54 -10.05
N ALA A 307 -21.99 -26.22 -9.30
CA ALA A 307 -21.87 -27.66 -9.05
C ALA A 307 -22.23 -28.55 -10.24
N THR A 308 -23.14 -28.12 -11.13
CA THR A 308 -23.73 -28.99 -12.17
C THR A 308 -22.66 -29.63 -13.05
N ALA A 309 -21.73 -28.83 -13.59
CA ALA A 309 -20.67 -29.34 -14.46
C ALA A 309 -19.73 -30.32 -13.74
N LEU A 310 -19.40 -30.05 -12.47
CA LEU A 310 -18.52 -30.91 -11.65
C LEU A 310 -19.18 -32.26 -11.34
N VAL A 311 -20.45 -32.24 -10.96
CA VAL A 311 -21.24 -33.45 -10.68
C VAL A 311 -21.46 -34.28 -11.94
N GLU A 312 -21.86 -33.66 -13.05
CA GLU A 312 -22.08 -34.36 -14.32
C GLU A 312 -20.79 -34.99 -14.85
N ARG A 313 -19.65 -34.29 -14.72
CA ARG A 313 -18.33 -34.81 -15.09
C ARG A 313 -18.00 -36.10 -14.34
N LEU A 314 -18.17 -36.13 -13.01
CA LEU A 314 -17.92 -37.34 -12.23
C LEU A 314 -18.94 -38.44 -12.52
N ALA A 315 -20.21 -38.11 -12.71
CA ALA A 315 -21.25 -39.08 -13.04
C ALA A 315 -20.98 -39.76 -14.41
N ALA A 316 -20.52 -39.00 -15.41
CA ALA A 316 -20.12 -39.54 -16.71
C ALA A 316 -18.92 -40.50 -16.62
N ARG A 317 -18.07 -40.37 -15.58
CA ARG A 317 -17.00 -41.31 -15.25
C ARG A 317 -17.48 -42.55 -14.47
N GLY A 318 -18.80 -42.69 -14.27
CA GLY A 318 -19.40 -43.81 -13.54
C GLY A 318 -19.41 -43.64 -12.02
N VAL A 319 -19.07 -42.46 -11.50
CA VAL A 319 -19.11 -42.20 -10.06
C VAL A 319 -20.56 -41.96 -9.64
N VAL A 320 -21.08 -42.87 -8.82
CA VAL A 320 -22.45 -42.77 -8.29
C VAL A 320 -22.41 -42.02 -6.96
N SER A 321 -23.41 -41.16 -6.73
CA SER A 321 -23.57 -40.48 -5.45
C SER A 321 -23.96 -41.49 -4.36
N ASP A 322 -23.24 -41.48 -3.25
CA ASP A 322 -23.55 -42.24 -2.05
C ASP A 322 -23.76 -41.28 -0.87
N ASN A 323 -24.96 -41.29 -0.30
CA ASN A 323 -25.34 -40.39 0.80
C ASN A 323 -24.67 -40.77 2.14
N SER A 324 -24.05 -41.95 2.23
CA SER A 324 -23.25 -42.35 3.40
C SER A 324 -21.86 -41.70 3.41
N ILE A 325 -21.41 -41.18 2.26
CA ILE A 325 -20.09 -40.55 2.11
C ILE A 325 -20.22 -39.03 2.30
N GLN A 326 -19.42 -38.49 3.20
CA GLN A 326 -19.34 -37.06 3.47
C GLN A 326 -18.07 -36.47 2.84
N CYS A 327 -18.14 -35.22 2.39
CA CYS A 327 -16.98 -34.49 1.85
C CYS A 327 -15.84 -34.38 2.88
N PHE A 328 -16.18 -34.13 4.13
CA PHE A 328 -15.29 -34.09 5.29
C PHE A 328 -16.07 -34.52 6.52
N GLU A 329 -15.39 -35.12 7.49
CA GLU A 329 -16.04 -35.61 8.71
C GLU A 329 -16.51 -34.44 9.60
N ALA A 330 -17.65 -34.63 10.25
CA ALA A 330 -18.10 -33.74 11.31
C ALA A 330 -17.28 -34.01 12.59
N GLY A 331 -16.20 -33.25 12.80
CA GLY A 331 -15.51 -33.19 14.10
C GLY A 331 -14.09 -33.74 14.18
N SER A 332 -13.40 -33.98 13.06
CA SER A 332 -11.96 -34.27 13.06
C SER A 332 -11.16 -32.99 13.36
N PHE A 333 -10.64 -32.89 14.59
CA PHE A 333 -9.59 -31.95 15.00
C PHE A 333 -8.26 -32.69 15.11
#